data_AF-A0A926BNJ6-F1
#
_entry.id   AF-A0A926BNJ6-F1
#
_cell.length_a   1.000
_cell.length_b   1.000
_cell.length_c   1.000
_cell.angle_alpha   90.00
_cell.angle_beta   90.00
_cell.angle_gamma   90.00
#
_symmetry.space_group_name_H-M   'P 1'
#
loop_
_entity.id
_entity.type
_entity.pdbx_description
1 polymer ?
#
loop_
_entity_poly.entity_id
_entity_poly.type
_entity_poly.pdbx_seq_one_letter_code
_entity_poly.pdbx_strand_id
1 'polypeptide(L)'
;MNIAPTYHATTYRDRYGVPHIFADTESDALEAFGYAQAFDRLPTMLAHYLAARGAAASVLGAGSLERDIAVRAYRLPEIAMERYGDLPEIVREGVEAFAAGVNRYMSENPAECPAWAFPVVPVDVAALALLFNLLFATDPAEKHPAKRGSNGFAVAGSRTDSGNAIVSLDPHLPLDGALRWYEGRVSGGELDFYGVAFVGVPYMAMGTNGKIAWGNTVNAPDLSDWYEVRVSEKDGKPV
;
A
#
# COMPACT_ATOMS: atom_id res chain seq x y z
N MET A 1 -8.69 14.60 -25.53
CA MET A 1 -8.40 15.91 -24.92
C MET A 1 -7.03 15.77 -24.28
N ASN A 2 -5.99 16.45 -24.79
CA ASN A 2 -4.66 16.40 -24.18
C ASN A 2 -4.73 17.23 -22.90
N ILE A 3 -4.83 16.57 -21.75
CA ILE A 3 -4.64 17.22 -20.47
C ILE A 3 -3.12 17.27 -20.30
N ALA A 4 -2.54 18.47 -20.44
CA ALA A 4 -1.15 18.68 -20.06
C ALA A 4 -0.97 18.23 -18.60
N PRO A 5 0.19 17.65 -18.22
CA PRO A 5 0.40 17.23 -16.83
C PRO A 5 0.16 18.44 -15.92
N THR A 6 -0.73 18.27 -14.94
CA THR A 6 -1.08 19.30 -13.96
C THR A 6 -0.07 19.38 -12.81
N TYR A 7 1.01 18.59 -12.88
CA TYR A 7 2.07 18.57 -11.89
C TYR A 7 3.45 18.80 -12.52
N HIS A 8 4.34 19.40 -11.74
CA HIS A 8 5.72 19.67 -12.12
C HIS A 8 6.67 18.81 -11.29
N ALA A 9 6.95 17.60 -11.77
CA ALA A 9 8.01 16.76 -11.21
C ALA A 9 9.02 16.32 -12.27
N THR A 10 10.26 16.20 -11.85
CA THR A 10 11.33 15.57 -12.62
C THR A 10 11.56 14.18 -12.06
N THR A 11 11.47 13.16 -12.92
CA THR A 11 11.76 11.77 -12.56
C THR A 11 13.01 11.30 -13.27
N TYR A 12 14.01 10.87 -12.51
CA TYR A 12 15.18 10.15 -13.01
C TYR A 12 15.02 8.67 -12.69
N ARG A 13 15.57 7.79 -13.52
CA ARG A 13 15.72 6.37 -13.18
C ARG A 13 17.20 6.03 -13.18
N ASP A 14 17.64 5.36 -12.13
CA ASP A 14 19.01 4.87 -12.06
C ASP A 14 19.20 3.57 -12.87
N ARG A 15 20.39 2.98 -12.78
CA ARG A 15 20.74 1.77 -13.53
C ARG A 15 19.90 0.53 -13.18
N TYR A 16 19.21 0.55 -12.04
CA TYR A 16 18.32 -0.51 -11.59
C TYR A 16 16.85 -0.21 -11.88
N GLY A 17 16.57 0.95 -12.48
CA GLY A 17 15.23 1.40 -12.77
C GLY A 17 14.52 2.02 -11.58
N VAL A 18 15.19 2.26 -10.44
CA VAL A 18 14.57 2.90 -9.27
C VAL A 18 14.21 4.35 -9.65
N PRO A 19 12.95 4.79 -9.46
CA PRO A 19 12.58 6.17 -9.71
C PRO A 19 13.10 7.10 -8.61
N HIS A 20 13.72 8.20 -9.03
CA HIS A 20 14.10 9.33 -8.20
C HIS A 20 13.30 10.54 -8.64
N ILE A 21 12.31 10.90 -7.83
CA ILE A 21 11.29 11.91 -8.11
C ILE A 21 11.59 13.16 -7.29
N PHE A 22 11.60 14.30 -7.97
CA PHE A 22 11.78 15.63 -7.40
C PHE A 22 10.69 16.56 -7.91
N ALA A 23 9.94 17.19 -7.00
CA ALA A 23 8.87 18.13 -7.31
C ALA A 23 8.87 19.30 -6.32
N ASP A 24 8.11 20.36 -6.61
CA ASP A 24 7.98 21.50 -5.70
C ASP A 24 6.99 21.23 -4.56
N THR A 25 5.96 20.41 -4.80
CA THR A 25 4.89 20.10 -3.83
C THR A 25 4.81 18.61 -3.51
N GLU A 26 4.19 18.27 -2.38
CA GLU A 26 3.93 16.87 -2.00
C GLU A 26 3.01 16.17 -3.01
N SER A 27 1.94 16.87 -3.44
CA SER A 27 1.00 16.35 -4.41
C SER A 27 1.67 16.04 -5.74
N ASP A 28 2.51 16.93 -6.26
CA ASP A 28 3.23 16.68 -7.52
C ASP A 28 4.18 15.48 -7.41
N ALA A 29 4.84 15.34 -6.25
CA ALA A 29 5.74 14.22 -5.99
C ALA A 29 4.98 12.90 -5.89
N LEU A 30 3.83 12.88 -5.21
CA LEU A 30 2.99 11.69 -5.05
C LEU A 30 2.24 11.30 -6.33
N GLU A 31 1.82 12.28 -7.14
CA GLU A 31 1.29 12.01 -8.49
C GLU A 31 2.36 11.34 -9.37
N ALA A 32 3.58 11.88 -9.37
CA ALA A 32 4.71 11.27 -10.07
C ALA A 32 5.03 9.86 -9.55
N PHE A 33 4.90 9.62 -8.25
CA PHE A 33 5.14 8.32 -7.65
C PHE A 33 4.06 7.29 -8.03
N GLY A 34 2.79 7.71 -8.07
CA GLY A 34 1.69 6.89 -8.60
C GLY A 34 1.90 6.52 -10.06
N TYR A 35 2.32 7.49 -10.89
CA TYR A 35 2.66 7.23 -12.29
C TYR A 35 3.84 6.26 -12.43
N ALA A 36 4.89 6.41 -11.63
CA ALA A 36 6.06 5.54 -11.66
C ALA A 36 5.73 4.10 -11.24
N GLN A 37 4.93 3.92 -10.18
CA GLN A 37 4.45 2.60 -9.77
C GLN A 37 3.56 1.95 -10.84
N ALA A 38 2.69 2.73 -11.48
CA ALA A 38 1.87 2.26 -12.60
C ALA A 38 2.76 1.80 -13.77
N PHE A 39 3.74 2.61 -14.16
CA PHE A 39 4.70 2.28 -15.21
C PHE A 39 5.37 0.92 -14.99
N ASP A 40 5.77 0.61 -13.76
CA ASP A 40 6.48 -0.64 -13.48
C ASP A 40 5.57 -1.83 -13.19
N ARG A 41 4.38 -1.59 -12.62
CA ARG A 41 3.59 -2.63 -11.92
C ARG A 41 2.07 -2.48 -12.07
N LEU A 42 1.57 -1.80 -13.11
CA LEU A 42 0.13 -1.53 -13.27
C LEU A 42 -0.78 -2.77 -13.01
N PRO A 43 -0.57 -3.96 -13.60
CA PRO A 43 -1.46 -5.10 -13.34
C PRO A 43 -1.44 -5.57 -11.88
N THR A 44 -0.28 -5.53 -11.21
CA THR A 44 -0.17 -5.89 -9.80
C THR A 44 -0.91 -4.87 -8.93
N MET A 45 -0.73 -3.59 -9.22
CA MET A 45 -1.38 -2.51 -8.50
C MET A 45 -2.91 -2.55 -8.63
N LEU A 46 -3.44 -2.75 -9.85
CA LEU A 46 -4.88 -2.87 -10.07
C LEU A 46 -5.46 -4.14 -9.42
N ALA A 47 -4.70 -5.24 -9.38
CA ALA A 47 -5.10 -6.45 -8.65
C ALA A 47 -5.22 -6.20 -7.14
N HIS A 48 -4.35 -5.35 -6.56
CA HIS A 48 -4.45 -4.96 -5.14
C HIS A 48 -5.71 -4.15 -4.86
N TYR A 49 -6.03 -3.19 -5.72
CA TYR A 49 -7.25 -2.41 -5.59
C TYR A 49 -8.52 -3.25 -5.78
N LEU A 50 -8.51 -4.25 -6.68
CA LEU A 50 -9.62 -5.22 -6.76
C LEU A 50 -9.76 -6.04 -5.48
N ALA A 51 -8.64 -6.48 -4.89
CA ALA A 51 -8.67 -7.21 -3.63
C ALA A 51 -9.20 -6.31 -2.50
N ALA A 52 -8.79 -5.04 -2.46
CA ALA A 52 -9.28 -4.06 -1.49
C ALA A 52 -10.79 -3.78 -1.64
N ARG A 53 -11.32 -3.86 -2.87
CA ARG A 53 -12.77 -3.81 -3.17
C ARG A 53 -13.52 -5.10 -2.84
N GLY A 54 -12.83 -6.19 -2.49
CA GLY A 54 -13.41 -7.52 -2.33
C GLY A 54 -14.03 -8.02 -3.64
N ALA A 55 -13.38 -7.76 -4.78
CA ALA A 55 -13.86 -8.13 -6.11
C ALA A 55 -12.80 -8.82 -6.98
N ALA A 56 -11.66 -9.21 -6.39
CA ALA A 56 -10.56 -9.84 -7.10
C ALA A 56 -10.95 -11.17 -7.75
N ALA A 57 -11.83 -11.96 -7.12
CA ALA A 57 -12.25 -13.25 -7.65
C ALA A 57 -13.01 -13.15 -8.97
N SER A 58 -13.64 -11.99 -9.26
CA SER A 58 -14.34 -11.77 -10.52
C SER A 58 -13.40 -11.63 -11.73
N VAL A 59 -12.11 -11.35 -11.47
CA VAL A 59 -11.09 -11.12 -12.51
C VAL A 59 -9.96 -12.14 -12.43
N LEU A 60 -9.45 -12.41 -11.22
CA LEU A 60 -8.30 -13.27 -10.94
C LEU A 60 -8.71 -14.73 -10.65
N GLY A 61 -10.02 -15.01 -10.59
CA GLY A 61 -10.58 -16.34 -10.41
C GLY A 61 -10.67 -16.82 -8.96
N ALA A 62 -11.06 -18.09 -8.80
CA ALA A 62 -11.49 -18.68 -7.54
C ALA A 62 -10.44 -18.62 -6.41
N GLY A 63 -9.14 -18.53 -6.73
CA GLY A 63 -8.07 -18.40 -5.74
C GLY A 63 -8.12 -17.11 -4.91
N SER A 64 -8.94 -16.13 -5.30
CA SER A 64 -9.15 -14.89 -4.52
C SER A 64 -10.46 -14.89 -3.73
N LEU A 65 -11.30 -15.93 -3.84
CA LEU A 65 -12.66 -15.94 -3.29
C LEU A 65 -12.69 -15.81 -1.77
N GLU A 66 -11.87 -16.57 -1.05
CA GLU A 66 -11.82 -16.50 0.42
C GLU A 66 -11.44 -15.09 0.91
N ARG A 67 -10.52 -14.44 0.20
CA ARG A 67 -10.13 -13.05 0.50
C ARG A 67 -11.27 -12.08 0.24
N ASP A 68 -11.95 -12.20 -0.90
CA ASP A 68 -13.10 -11.34 -1.22
C ASP A 68 -14.22 -11.48 -0.18
N ILE A 69 -14.48 -12.71 0.28
CA ILE A 69 -15.45 -12.98 1.36
C ILE A 69 -15.01 -12.27 2.64
N ALA A 70 -13.75 -12.41 3.07
CA ALA A 70 -13.25 -11.76 4.27
C ALA A 70 -13.34 -10.23 4.18
N VAL A 71 -12.86 -9.64 3.08
CA VAL A 71 -12.89 -8.19 2.83
C VAL A 71 -14.31 -7.63 2.94
N ARG A 72 -15.30 -8.33 2.37
CA ARG A 72 -16.72 -7.93 2.46
C ARG A 72 -17.32 -8.18 3.83
N ALA A 73 -16.99 -9.29 4.49
CA ALA A 73 -17.47 -9.60 5.83
C ALA A 73 -17.02 -8.56 6.85
N TYR A 74 -15.78 -8.07 6.72
CA TYR A 74 -15.23 -6.99 7.53
C TYR A 74 -15.59 -5.58 7.01
N ARG A 75 -16.36 -5.45 5.92
CA ARG A 75 -16.85 -4.19 5.36
C ARG A 75 -15.74 -3.17 5.01
N LEU A 76 -14.58 -3.65 4.56
CA LEU A 76 -13.42 -2.78 4.29
C LEU A 76 -13.73 -1.67 3.27
N PRO A 77 -14.35 -1.95 2.10
CA PRO A 77 -14.70 -0.92 1.12
C PRO A 77 -15.67 0.13 1.69
N GLU A 78 -16.67 -0.31 2.44
CA GLU A 78 -17.67 0.55 3.04
C GLU A 78 -17.05 1.44 4.11
N ILE A 79 -16.21 0.89 4.99
CA ILE A 79 -15.48 1.65 6.01
C ILE A 79 -14.55 2.67 5.35
N ALA A 80 -13.82 2.27 4.30
CA ALA A 80 -12.95 3.19 3.57
C ALA A 80 -13.74 4.38 3.02
N MET A 81 -14.92 4.14 2.43
CA MET A 81 -15.78 5.19 1.89
C MET A 81 -16.39 6.07 2.98
N GLU A 82 -16.96 5.47 4.04
CA GLU A 82 -17.60 6.17 5.15
C GLU A 82 -16.62 7.07 5.92
N ARG A 83 -15.36 6.62 6.05
CA ARG A 83 -14.33 7.29 6.86
C ARG A 83 -13.33 8.10 6.03
N TYR A 84 -13.43 8.11 4.70
CA TYR A 84 -12.49 8.84 3.83
C TYR A 84 -12.41 10.33 4.19
N GLY A 85 -13.56 10.93 4.53
CA GLY A 85 -13.64 12.34 4.94
C GLY A 85 -12.95 12.66 6.26
N ASP A 86 -12.68 11.65 7.10
CA ASP A 86 -12.00 11.81 8.40
C ASP A 86 -10.47 11.84 8.26
N LEU A 87 -9.94 11.50 7.08
CA LEU A 87 -8.50 11.53 6.85
C LEU A 87 -7.96 12.95 7.00
N PRO A 88 -6.76 13.13 7.60
CA PRO A 88 -6.08 14.42 7.57
C PRO A 88 -5.97 14.94 6.13
N GLU A 89 -6.15 16.24 5.95
CA GLU A 89 -6.16 16.88 4.62
C GLU A 89 -4.94 16.51 3.78
N ILE A 90 -3.75 16.57 4.37
CA ILE A 90 -2.48 16.17 3.74
C ILE A 90 -2.49 14.71 3.25
N VAL A 91 -3.12 13.80 3.99
CA VAL A 91 -3.23 12.39 3.59
C VAL A 91 -4.21 12.26 2.42
N ARG A 92 -5.34 12.97 2.49
CA ARG A 92 -6.38 12.99 1.45
C ARG A 92 -5.84 13.54 0.12
N GLU A 93 -5.15 14.67 0.17
CA GLU A 93 -4.50 15.26 -1.01
C GLU A 93 -3.45 14.32 -1.61
N GLY A 94 -2.65 13.67 -0.76
CA GLY A 94 -1.64 12.73 -1.24
C GLY A 94 -2.21 11.47 -1.89
N VAL A 95 -3.30 10.89 -1.36
CA VAL A 95 -3.95 9.73 -2.00
C VAL A 95 -4.67 10.12 -3.29
N GLU A 96 -5.23 11.35 -3.36
CA GLU A 96 -5.82 11.91 -4.57
C GLU A 96 -4.79 12.10 -5.67
N ALA A 97 -3.67 12.74 -5.35
CA ALA A 97 -2.56 12.94 -6.28
C ALA A 97 -2.00 11.60 -6.77
N PHE A 98 -1.76 10.65 -5.86
CA PHE A 98 -1.27 9.32 -6.23
C PHE A 98 -2.22 8.60 -7.19
N ALA A 99 -3.54 8.58 -6.90
CA ALA A 99 -4.53 7.99 -7.78
C ALA A 99 -4.60 8.69 -9.16
N ALA A 100 -4.47 10.03 -9.19
CA ALA A 100 -4.39 10.79 -10.43
C ALA A 100 -3.21 10.34 -11.30
N GLY A 101 -2.04 10.12 -10.70
CA GLY A 101 -0.83 9.67 -11.39
C GLY A 101 -0.99 8.28 -12.01
N VAL A 102 -1.62 7.36 -11.28
CA VAL A 102 -1.97 6.03 -11.78
C VAL A 102 -2.91 6.11 -12.99
N ASN A 103 -3.99 6.90 -12.87
CA ASN A 103 -4.95 7.08 -13.95
C ASN A 103 -4.34 7.76 -15.18
N ARG A 104 -3.42 8.72 -14.97
CA ARG A 104 -2.71 9.38 -16.05
C ARG A 104 -1.87 8.39 -16.84
N TYR A 105 -1.10 7.52 -16.17
CA TYR A 105 -0.35 6.46 -16.83
C TYR A 105 -1.26 5.57 -17.68
N MET A 106 -2.40 5.12 -17.12
CA MET A 106 -3.38 4.32 -17.86
C MET A 106 -3.94 5.05 -19.09
N SER A 107 -4.19 6.36 -18.99
CA SER A 107 -4.73 7.17 -20.08
C SER A 107 -3.73 7.39 -21.23
N GLU A 108 -2.45 7.54 -20.89
CA GLU A 108 -1.36 7.74 -21.85
C GLU A 108 -0.91 6.42 -22.49
N ASN A 109 -1.09 5.30 -21.79
CA ASN A 109 -0.61 3.97 -22.19
C ASN A 109 -1.76 2.94 -22.23
N PRO A 110 -2.82 3.15 -23.03
CA PRO A 110 -3.97 2.25 -23.06
C PRO A 110 -3.62 0.81 -23.51
N ALA A 111 -2.52 0.63 -24.24
CA ALA A 111 -2.04 -0.68 -24.66
C ALA A 111 -1.43 -1.52 -23.52
N GLU A 112 -0.95 -0.88 -22.46
CA GLU A 112 -0.39 -1.53 -21.26
C GLU A 112 -1.48 -1.87 -20.22
N CYS A 113 -2.69 -1.31 -20.39
CA CYS A 113 -3.81 -1.57 -19.51
C CYS A 113 -4.35 -2.99 -19.72
N PRO A 114 -4.46 -3.83 -18.67
CA PRO A 114 -5.16 -5.09 -18.80
C PRO A 114 -6.63 -4.85 -19.18
N ALA A 115 -7.26 -5.79 -19.88
CA ALA A 115 -8.65 -5.66 -20.35
C ALA A 115 -9.68 -5.43 -19.22
N TRP A 116 -9.31 -5.80 -17.99
CA TRP A 116 -10.11 -5.63 -16.78
C TRP A 116 -9.75 -4.37 -15.98
N ALA A 117 -8.89 -3.49 -16.51
CA ALA A 117 -8.51 -2.26 -15.86
C ALA A 117 -9.73 -1.36 -15.58
N PHE A 118 -9.64 -0.60 -14.49
CA PHE A 118 -10.67 0.31 -14.04
C PHE A 118 -10.00 1.60 -13.55
N PRO A 119 -10.69 2.76 -13.63
CA PRO A 119 -10.20 3.98 -13.03
C PRO A 119 -10.00 3.79 -11.53
N VAL A 120 -8.80 4.14 -11.06
CA VAL A 120 -8.47 4.12 -9.64
C VAL A 120 -9.04 5.37 -9.00
N VAL A 121 -9.84 5.22 -7.96
CA VAL A 121 -10.34 6.33 -7.17
C VAL A 121 -9.58 6.42 -5.85
N PRO A 122 -9.47 7.60 -5.21
CA PRO A 122 -8.67 7.76 -3.99
C PRO A 122 -9.06 6.80 -2.85
N VAL A 123 -10.35 6.45 -2.76
CA VAL A 123 -10.85 5.48 -1.79
C VAL A 123 -10.29 4.06 -2.00
N ASP A 124 -9.86 3.69 -3.22
CA ASP A 124 -9.19 2.40 -3.46
C ASP A 124 -7.83 2.34 -2.75
N VAL A 125 -7.11 3.44 -2.78
CA VAL A 125 -5.80 3.58 -2.11
C VAL A 125 -5.98 3.49 -0.60
N ALA A 126 -7.00 4.17 -0.05
CA ALA A 126 -7.35 4.09 1.37
C ALA A 126 -7.83 2.68 1.78
N ALA A 127 -8.67 2.04 0.97
CA ALA A 127 -9.14 0.68 1.22
C ALA A 127 -8.00 -0.34 1.19
N LEU A 128 -6.99 -0.14 0.34
CA LEU A 128 -5.80 -0.99 0.31
C LEU A 128 -5.00 -0.91 1.63
N ALA A 129 -4.92 0.27 2.25
CA ALA A 129 -4.30 0.40 3.58
C ALA A 129 -5.06 -0.41 4.65
N LEU A 130 -6.41 -0.41 4.61
CA LEU A 130 -7.23 -1.24 5.50
C LEU A 130 -7.05 -2.74 5.23
N LEU A 131 -6.91 -3.13 3.95
CA LEU A 131 -6.62 -4.51 3.59
C LEU A 131 -5.27 -4.95 4.17
N PHE A 132 -4.23 -4.12 4.15
CA PHE A 132 -2.97 -4.47 4.80
C PHE A 132 -3.15 -4.69 6.31
N ASN A 133 -3.95 -3.87 7.00
CA ASN A 133 -4.27 -4.13 8.41
C ASN A 133 -4.92 -5.50 8.62
N LEU A 134 -5.89 -5.87 7.78
CA LEU A 134 -6.51 -7.19 7.83
C LEU A 134 -5.52 -8.32 7.53
N LEU A 135 -4.60 -8.13 6.58
CA LEU A 135 -3.60 -9.14 6.23
C LEU A 135 -2.60 -9.41 7.36
N PHE A 136 -2.31 -8.40 8.19
CA PHE A 136 -1.39 -8.51 9.32
C PHE A 136 -2.08 -8.76 10.67
N ALA A 137 -3.41 -8.65 10.74
CA ALA A 137 -4.18 -9.12 11.86
C ALA A 137 -4.05 -10.64 11.95
N THR A 138 -3.58 -11.15 13.10
CA THR A 138 -3.47 -12.57 13.37
C THR A 138 -4.84 -13.13 13.69
N ASP A 139 -5.30 -14.15 12.96
CA ASP A 139 -6.40 -14.98 13.41
C ASP A 139 -5.86 -15.95 14.48
N PRO A 140 -6.24 -15.81 15.77
CA PRO A 140 -5.79 -16.73 16.81
C PRO A 140 -6.27 -18.18 16.60
N ALA A 141 -7.24 -18.43 15.71
CA ALA A 141 -7.67 -19.76 15.29
C ALA A 141 -6.89 -20.32 14.08
N GLU A 142 -5.97 -19.54 13.48
CA GLU A 142 -5.14 -19.99 12.35
C GLU A 142 -4.23 -21.14 12.82
N LYS A 143 -4.55 -22.37 12.41
CA LYS A 143 -3.84 -23.59 12.87
C LYS A 143 -2.37 -23.62 12.46
N HIS A 144 -2.00 -22.83 11.45
CA HIS A 144 -0.63 -22.70 10.93
C HIS A 144 -0.38 -21.26 10.48
N PRO A 145 -0.09 -20.30 11.39
CA PRO A 145 0.27 -18.96 10.96
C PRO A 145 1.48 -19.08 10.04
N ALA A 146 1.38 -18.49 8.84
CA ALA A 146 2.52 -18.44 7.93
C ALA A 146 3.73 -17.89 8.69
N LYS A 147 4.90 -18.54 8.59
CA LYS A 147 6.14 -18.02 9.18
C LYS A 147 6.51 -16.72 8.48
N ARG A 148 6.03 -15.60 9.03
CA ARG A 148 6.41 -14.25 8.63
C ARG A 148 7.51 -13.81 9.57
N GLY A 149 8.57 -13.24 9.01
CA GLY A 149 9.73 -12.80 9.77
C GLY A 149 10.34 -11.58 9.12
N SER A 150 11.08 -10.83 9.92
CA SER A 150 11.96 -9.78 9.44
C SER A 150 13.10 -9.68 10.44
N ASN A 151 14.30 -9.33 9.99
CA ASN A 151 15.35 -8.84 10.88
C ASN A 151 15.37 -7.32 10.88
N GLY A 152 15.79 -6.75 12.00
CA GLY A 152 16.06 -5.32 12.12
C GLY A 152 17.03 -5.07 13.26
N PHE A 153 18.03 -4.20 13.04
CA PHE A 153 18.90 -3.74 14.11
C PHE A 153 19.23 -2.26 13.96
N ALA A 154 19.41 -1.59 15.10
CA ALA A 154 19.87 -0.22 15.19
C ALA A 154 21.09 -0.16 16.13
N VAL A 155 22.17 0.44 15.65
CA VAL A 155 23.39 0.67 16.42
C VAL A 155 23.51 2.17 16.68
N ALA A 156 23.57 2.55 17.96
CA ALA A 156 23.77 3.94 18.37
C ALA A 156 25.13 4.45 17.90
N GLY A 157 25.22 5.75 17.55
CA GLY A 157 26.47 6.37 17.09
C GLY A 157 27.64 6.27 18.08
N SER A 158 27.35 6.21 19.38
CA SER A 158 28.37 5.97 20.42
C SER A 158 29.02 4.57 20.37
N ARG A 159 28.51 3.68 19.52
CA ARG A 159 29.01 2.32 19.28
C ARG A 159 29.56 2.13 17.87
N THR A 160 29.71 3.21 17.09
CA THR A 160 30.24 3.17 15.72
C THR A 160 31.48 4.07 15.61
N ASP A 161 32.42 3.70 14.74
CA ASP A 161 33.64 4.49 14.52
C ASP A 161 33.34 5.87 13.88
N SER A 162 32.31 5.93 13.03
CA SER A 162 31.89 7.16 12.36
C SER A 162 31.12 8.14 13.26
N GLY A 163 30.70 7.71 14.46
CA GLY A 163 29.80 8.47 15.33
C GLY A 163 28.34 8.56 14.85
N ASN A 164 28.03 7.99 13.68
CA ASN A 164 26.67 7.98 13.12
C ASN A 164 25.91 6.71 13.52
N ALA A 165 24.60 6.83 13.70
CA ALA A 165 23.74 5.65 13.90
C ALA A 165 23.69 4.79 12.64
N ILE A 166 23.62 3.47 12.81
CA ILE A 166 23.44 2.50 11.71
C ILE A 166 22.11 1.79 11.91
N VAL A 167 21.28 1.76 10.87
CA VAL A 167 20.02 1.00 10.84
C VAL A 167 20.09 0.01 9.70
N SER A 168 19.69 -1.24 9.97
CA SER A 168 19.57 -2.29 8.97
C SER A 168 18.22 -2.96 9.11
N LEU A 169 17.56 -3.18 7.96
CA LEU A 169 16.22 -3.72 7.84
C LEU A 169 16.25 -4.82 6.78
N ASP A 170 15.68 -5.97 7.10
CA ASP A 170 15.72 -7.16 6.27
C ASP A 170 14.37 -7.90 6.37
N PRO A 171 13.33 -7.40 5.66
CA PRO A 171 11.98 -7.96 5.69
C PRO A 171 11.88 -9.28 4.88
N HIS A 172 11.26 -10.32 5.45
CA HIS A 172 11.08 -11.62 4.76
C HIS A 172 9.62 -11.84 4.35
N LEU A 173 9.21 -11.15 3.29
CA LEU A 173 7.90 -11.31 2.65
C LEU A 173 8.02 -12.15 1.36
N PRO A 174 6.90 -12.68 0.81
CA PRO A 174 6.91 -13.37 -0.48
C PRO A 174 7.59 -12.53 -1.57
N LEU A 175 8.36 -13.20 -2.45
CA LEU A 175 9.07 -12.54 -3.55
C LEU A 175 8.14 -11.95 -4.61
N ASP A 176 6.91 -12.47 -4.71
CA ASP A 176 5.90 -12.08 -5.68
C ASP A 176 4.54 -11.83 -5.01
N GLY A 177 3.65 -11.17 -5.73
CA GLY A 177 2.29 -10.86 -5.28
C GLY A 177 2.22 -9.63 -4.37
N ALA A 178 1.22 -9.62 -3.49
CA ALA A 178 0.75 -8.40 -2.86
C ALA A 178 1.65 -7.75 -1.82
N LEU A 179 2.64 -8.51 -1.35
CA LEU A 179 3.59 -8.07 -0.33
C LEU A 179 4.98 -7.75 -0.91
N ARG A 180 5.08 -7.67 -2.24
CA ARG A 180 6.31 -7.29 -2.92
C ARG A 180 6.59 -5.80 -2.74
N TRP A 181 7.83 -5.49 -2.38
CA TRP A 181 8.31 -4.13 -2.22
C TRP A 181 8.51 -3.41 -3.55
N TYR A 182 8.28 -2.10 -3.53
CA TYR A 182 8.61 -1.14 -4.59
C TYR A 182 9.55 -0.08 -4.03
N GLU A 183 10.76 0.00 -4.58
CA GLU A 183 11.79 0.95 -4.15
C GLU A 183 11.65 2.29 -4.87
N GLY A 184 11.87 3.41 -4.16
CA GLY A 184 11.86 4.74 -4.76
C GLY A 184 12.45 5.83 -3.87
N ARG A 185 12.87 6.92 -4.50
CA ARG A 185 13.21 8.21 -3.88
C ARG A 185 12.16 9.23 -4.29
N VAL A 186 11.53 9.89 -3.32
CA VAL A 186 10.52 10.92 -3.58
C VAL A 186 10.85 12.13 -2.72
N SER A 187 10.92 13.29 -3.35
CA SER A 187 11.14 14.58 -2.71
C SER A 187 10.20 15.62 -3.31
N GLY A 188 9.46 16.35 -2.47
CA GLY A 188 8.66 17.51 -2.83
C GLY A 188 7.86 18.05 -1.66
N GLY A 189 7.74 19.37 -1.53
CA GLY A 189 7.24 19.99 -0.31
C GLY A 189 8.04 19.56 0.92
N GLU A 190 7.35 19.10 1.98
CA GLU A 190 8.00 18.56 3.18
C GLU A 190 8.32 17.05 3.05
N LEU A 191 7.83 16.37 2.00
CA LEU A 191 8.19 14.99 1.74
C LEU A 191 9.62 14.89 1.24
N ASP A 192 10.42 14.08 1.93
CA ASP A 192 11.72 13.67 1.46
C ASP A 192 12.03 12.25 1.95
N PHE A 193 11.95 11.22 1.10
CA PHE A 193 12.20 9.84 1.54
C PHE A 193 12.82 8.98 0.44
N TYR A 194 13.73 8.10 0.84
CA TYR A 194 14.26 6.98 0.06
C TYR A 194 13.88 5.69 0.78
N GLY A 195 13.30 4.72 0.09
CA GLY A 195 12.97 3.46 0.73
C GLY A 195 12.06 2.59 -0.10
N VAL A 196 11.25 1.79 0.61
CA VAL A 196 10.30 0.86 -0.01
C VAL A 196 8.86 1.10 0.45
N ALA A 197 7.94 1.02 -0.51
CA ALA A 197 6.51 0.99 -0.31
C ALA A 197 5.94 -0.35 -0.79
N PHE A 198 4.72 -0.69 -0.37
CA PHE A 198 3.96 -1.71 -1.09
C PHE A 198 3.45 -1.14 -2.41
N VAL A 199 3.35 -1.99 -3.44
CA VAL A 199 2.77 -1.58 -4.73
C VAL A 199 1.31 -1.13 -4.51
N GLY A 200 0.97 0.07 -4.97
CA GLY A 200 -0.32 0.72 -4.78
C GLY A 200 -0.42 1.59 -3.52
N VAL A 201 0.69 1.78 -2.79
CA VAL A 201 0.72 2.64 -1.59
C VAL A 201 1.59 3.87 -1.84
N PRO A 202 1.11 5.09 -1.54
CA PRO A 202 1.83 6.34 -1.78
C PRO A 202 3.00 6.61 -0.83
N TYR A 203 2.97 6.01 0.37
CA TYR A 203 3.92 6.30 1.44
C TYR A 203 4.86 5.11 1.72
N MET A 204 6.09 5.42 2.12
CA MET A 204 7.11 4.42 2.40
C MET A 204 6.85 3.70 3.71
N ALA A 205 6.80 2.37 3.65
CA ALA A 205 6.75 1.54 4.84
C ALA A 205 8.07 1.59 5.61
N MET A 206 9.19 1.62 4.90
CA MET A 206 10.54 1.59 5.46
C MET A 206 11.46 2.47 4.63
N GLY A 207 12.40 3.17 5.27
CA GLY A 207 13.28 4.07 4.53
C GLY A 207 14.12 5.00 5.39
N THR A 208 14.58 6.07 4.75
CA THR A 208 15.37 7.15 5.33
C THR A 208 15.07 8.46 4.61
N ASN A 209 15.26 9.58 5.31
CA ASN A 209 15.26 10.92 4.72
C ASN A 209 16.62 11.62 4.85
N GLY A 210 17.68 10.85 5.14
CA GLY A 210 19.02 11.38 5.41
C GLY A 210 19.19 12.00 6.80
N LYS A 211 18.11 12.25 7.55
CA LYS A 211 18.13 12.72 8.96
C LYS A 211 17.76 11.61 9.93
N ILE A 212 16.78 10.78 9.57
CA ILE A 212 16.32 9.60 10.31
C ILE A 212 16.16 8.41 9.36
N ALA A 213 16.23 7.20 9.91
CA ALA A 213 15.89 5.96 9.23
C ALA A 213 14.90 5.15 10.07
N TRP A 214 13.99 4.44 9.42
CA TRP A 214 12.94 3.67 10.08
C TRP A 214 12.61 2.40 9.31
N GLY A 215 12.12 1.40 10.03
CA GLY A 215 11.44 0.28 9.41
C GLY A 215 10.76 -0.64 10.40
N ASN A 216 10.24 -1.75 9.90
CA ASN A 216 9.28 -2.57 10.63
C ASN A 216 9.71 -4.04 10.66
N THR A 217 9.39 -4.71 11.76
CA THR A 217 9.46 -6.17 11.88
C THR A 217 8.11 -6.68 12.36
N VAL A 218 7.70 -7.86 11.92
CA VAL A 218 6.44 -8.47 12.37
C VAL A 218 6.60 -8.84 13.84
N ASN A 219 5.80 -8.23 14.72
CA ASN A 219 5.82 -8.49 16.16
C ASN A 219 4.60 -9.27 16.67
N ALA A 220 3.76 -9.80 15.75
CA ALA A 220 2.55 -10.58 16.02
C ALA A 220 1.69 -10.00 17.18
N PRO A 221 1.25 -8.73 17.07
CA PRO A 221 0.43 -8.13 18.11
C PRO A 221 -0.96 -8.77 18.09
N ASP A 222 -1.57 -8.84 19.27
CA ASP A 222 -2.97 -9.27 19.39
C ASP A 222 -3.89 -8.15 18.87
N LEU A 223 -4.41 -8.33 17.65
CA LEU A 223 -5.22 -7.34 16.93
C LEU A 223 -6.68 -7.77 16.72
N SER A 224 -7.05 -8.97 17.17
CA SER A 224 -8.42 -9.47 16.98
C SER A 224 -8.84 -10.43 18.09
N ASP A 225 -10.08 -10.26 18.55
CA ASP A 225 -10.71 -11.13 19.53
C ASP A 225 -11.80 -11.98 18.88
N TRP A 226 -11.94 -13.22 19.35
CA TRP A 226 -13.07 -14.08 19.02
C TRP A 226 -14.05 -14.13 20.18
N TYR A 227 -15.31 -13.87 19.89
CA TYR A 227 -16.39 -13.93 20.87
C TYR A 227 -17.30 -15.13 20.56
N GLU A 228 -17.53 -15.98 21.56
CA GLU A 228 -18.59 -16.99 21.48
C GLU A 228 -19.95 -16.28 21.55
N VAL A 229 -20.71 -16.32 20.45
CA VAL A 229 -22.07 -15.78 20.41
C VAL A 229 -23.07 -16.92 20.60
N ARG A 230 -23.83 -16.87 21.69
CA ARG A 230 -24.96 -17.78 21.90
C ARG A 230 -26.19 -17.19 21.23
N VAL A 231 -26.57 -17.79 20.11
CA VAL A 231 -27.75 -17.39 19.36
C VAL A 231 -28.95 -18.14 19.90
N SER A 232 -29.99 -17.41 20.31
CA SER A 232 -31.26 -18.02 20.69
C SER A 232 -32.13 -18.21 19.46
N GLU A 233 -32.98 -19.23 19.41
CA GLU A 233 -33.90 -19.42 18.29
C GLU A 233 -35.35 -19.25 18.73
N LYS A 234 -36.13 -18.54 17.92
CA LYS A 234 -37.58 -18.48 18.01
C LYS A 234 -38.18 -18.67 16.63
N ASP A 235 -39.12 -19.62 16.51
CA ASP A 235 -39.78 -19.98 15.25
C ASP A 235 -38.80 -20.31 14.11
N GLY A 236 -37.68 -20.98 14.44
CA GLY A 236 -36.65 -21.40 13.49
C GLY A 236 -35.79 -20.25 12.94
N LYS A 237 -35.81 -19.08 13.60
CA LYS A 237 -34.99 -17.93 13.26
C LYS A 237 -34.10 -17.54 14.45
N PRO A 238 -32.85 -17.15 14.19
CA PRO A 238 -31.99 -16.57 15.22
C PRO A 238 -32.58 -15.24 15.73
N VAL A 239 -32.66 -15.11 17.06
CA VAL A 239 -33.06 -13.92 17.83
C VAL A 239 -32.01 -13.56 18.86
#